data_AF-A0A7V9FCG4-F1
#
_entry.id   AF-A0A7V9FCG4-F1
#
_cell.length_a   1.000
_cell.length_b   1.000
_cell.length_c   1.000
_cell.angle_alpha   90.00
_cell.angle_beta   90.00
_cell.angle_gamma   90.00
#
_symmetry.space_group_name_H-M   'P 1'
#
loop_
_entity.id
_entity.type
_entity.pdbx_description
1 polymer ?
#
loop_
_entity_poly.entity_id
_entity_poly.type
_entity_poly.pdbx_seq_one_letter_code
_entity_poly.pdbx_strand_id
1 'polypeptide(L)'
;MSNVAQPAQADRPFEFTGRILHIDLSSGSIGIEHPGQDLYRTYLGGSALGMRYVYRDVPAGADPLGPDDILTSAVGPLAETPKY
;
A
#
# COMPACT_ATOMS: atom_id res chain seq x y z
N MET A 1 12.99 -11.01 -21.12
CA MET A 1 11.82 -10.22 -20.66
C MET A 1 10.82 -11.21 -20.09
N SER A 2 10.93 -11.51 -18.80
CA SER A 2 10.11 -12.55 -18.16
C SER A 2 8.77 -11.95 -17.77
N ASN A 3 7.71 -12.40 -18.44
CA ASN A 3 6.33 -12.02 -18.17
C ASN A 3 5.93 -12.56 -16.79
N VAL A 4 5.82 -11.68 -15.80
CA VAL A 4 5.23 -12.00 -14.50
C VAL A 4 3.73 -12.11 -14.74
N ALA A 5 3.24 -13.34 -14.81
CA ALA A 5 1.82 -13.65 -14.95
C ALA A 5 1.01 -12.88 -13.89
N GLN A 6 0.10 -12.02 -14.33
CA GLN A 6 -0.86 -11.36 -13.47
C GLN A 6 -1.86 -12.40 -12.95
N PRO A 7 -2.03 -12.55 -11.62
CA PRO A 7 -3.05 -13.44 -11.09
C PRO A 7 -4.45 -12.90 -11.45
N ALA A 8 -5.38 -13.83 -11.65
CA ALA A 8 -6.71 -13.63 -12.21
C ALA A 8 -7.48 -12.44 -11.61
N GLN A 9 -8.09 -11.67 -12.50
CA GLN A 9 -8.75 -10.37 -12.31
C GLN A 9 -10.05 -10.38 -11.48
N ALA A 10 -10.39 -11.49 -10.82
CA ALA A 10 -11.78 -11.79 -10.44
C ALA A 10 -12.29 -11.12 -9.15
N ASP A 11 -11.43 -10.49 -8.34
CA ASP A 11 -11.85 -10.03 -7.00
C ASP A 11 -11.22 -8.69 -6.55
N ARG A 12 -10.83 -7.82 -7.49
CA ARG A 12 -10.33 -6.47 -7.16
C ARG A 12 -11.41 -5.42 -7.44
N PRO A 13 -11.64 -4.43 -6.56
CA PRO A 13 -12.51 -3.32 -6.90
C PRO A 13 -11.87 -2.55 -8.06
N PHE A 14 -12.65 -2.18 -9.07
CA PHE A 14 -12.15 -1.51 -10.30
C PHE A 14 -11.32 -0.23 -10.03
N GLU A 15 -11.48 0.35 -8.84
CA GLU A 15 -10.90 1.60 -8.39
C GLU A 15 -9.50 1.44 -7.76
N PHE A 16 -9.00 0.21 -7.56
CA PHE A 16 -7.72 -0.04 -6.91
C PHE A 16 -6.84 -1.05 -7.67
N THR A 17 -5.54 -0.73 -7.76
CA THR A 17 -4.52 -1.65 -8.30
C THR A 17 -4.40 -2.93 -7.48
N GLY A 18 -4.81 -2.93 -6.20
CA GLY A 18 -4.87 -4.12 -5.34
C GLY A 18 -3.49 -4.72 -4.99
N ARG A 19 -2.44 -3.92 -5.12
CA ARG A 19 -1.05 -4.28 -4.79
C ARG A 19 -0.45 -3.18 -3.93
N ILE A 20 0.22 -3.57 -2.85
CA ILE A 20 0.94 -2.66 -1.97
C ILE A 20 2.40 -3.12 -1.92
N LEU A 21 3.30 -2.19 -2.18
CA LEU A 21 4.74 -2.44 -2.23
C LEU A 21 5.34 -2.14 -0.85
N HIS A 22 5.96 -3.16 -0.27
CA HIS A 22 6.76 -3.03 0.94
C HIS A 22 8.22 -3.02 0.55
N ILE A 23 8.94 -1.95 0.92
CA ILE A 23 10.36 -1.80 0.63
C ILE A 23 11.07 -1.63 1.96
N ASP A 24 12.01 -2.54 2.26
CA ASP A 24 12.94 -2.39 3.37
C ASP A 24 14.26 -1.86 2.82
N LEU A 25 14.60 -0.62 3.17
CA LEU A 25 15.82 0.05 2.74
C LEU A 25 17.08 -0.45 3.46
N SER A 26 16.92 -1.09 4.63
CA SER A 26 18.03 -1.66 5.41
C SER A 26 18.54 -2.95 4.78
N SER A 27 17.63 -3.82 4.34
CA SER A 27 17.97 -5.09 3.67
C SER A 27 17.98 -4.99 2.14
N GLY A 28 17.39 -3.94 1.57
CA GLY A 28 17.18 -3.81 0.12
C GLY A 28 16.09 -4.74 -0.43
N SER A 29 15.23 -5.28 0.44
CA SER A 29 14.20 -6.24 0.04
C SER A 29 12.91 -5.55 -0.40
N ILE A 30 12.20 -6.21 -1.33
CA ILE A 30 10.96 -5.72 -1.91
C ILE A 30 9.92 -6.83 -1.85
N GLY A 31 8.78 -6.56 -1.24
CA GLY A 31 7.64 -7.46 -1.12
C GLY A 31 6.37 -6.85 -1.70
N ILE A 32 5.49 -7.68 -2.26
CA ILE A 32 4.19 -7.24 -2.78
C ILE A 32 3.08 -7.88 -1.93
N GLU A 33 2.38 -7.06 -1.17
CA GLU A 33 1.15 -7.46 -0.46
C GLU A 33 -0.06 -7.31 -1.39
N HIS A 34 -1.00 -8.25 -1.27
CA HIS A 34 -2.29 -8.23 -1.97
C HIS A 34 -3.42 -8.24 -0.93
N PRO A 35 -3.81 -7.06 -0.39
CA PRO A 35 -4.86 -6.98 0.61
C PRO A 35 -6.23 -7.34 0.04
N GLY A 36 -7.12 -7.90 0.87
CA GLY A 36 -8.52 -8.13 0.52
C GLY A 36 -9.32 -6.83 0.34
N GLN A 37 -10.48 -6.91 -0.31
CA GLN A 37 -11.32 -5.74 -0.61
C GLN A 37 -11.74 -4.94 0.63
N ASP A 38 -11.88 -5.59 1.78
CA ASP A 38 -12.36 -4.97 3.02
C ASP A 38 -11.43 -3.85 3.50
N LEU A 39 -10.13 -3.99 3.28
CA LEU A 39 -9.15 -2.96 3.61
C LEU A 39 -9.36 -1.69 2.76
N TYR A 40 -9.60 -1.86 1.46
CA TYR A 40 -9.90 -0.76 0.55
C TYR A 40 -11.26 -0.12 0.84
N ARG A 41 -12.28 -0.91 1.22
CA ARG A 41 -13.59 -0.38 1.62
C ARG A 41 -13.53 0.40 2.94
N THR A 42 -12.70 -0.03 3.87
CA THR A 42 -12.59 0.59 5.20
C THR A 42 -11.80 1.90 5.16
N TYR A 43 -10.69 1.93 4.42
CA TYR A 43 -9.77 3.06 4.44
C TYR A 43 -9.80 3.91 3.17
N LEU A 44 -10.54 3.51 2.13
CA LEU A 44 -10.73 4.19 0.83
C LEU A 44 -9.45 4.48 0.02
N GLY A 45 -8.24 4.45 0.61
CA GLY A 45 -6.98 4.82 -0.04
C GLY A 45 -6.35 6.08 0.55
N GLY A 46 -5.37 6.64 -0.15
CA GLY A 46 -4.73 7.91 0.22
C GLY A 46 -4.14 7.93 1.63
N SER A 47 -4.25 9.07 2.32
CA SER A 47 -3.67 9.27 3.65
C SER A 47 -4.24 8.33 4.72
N ALA A 48 -5.51 7.93 4.62
CA ALA A 48 -6.12 6.99 5.56
C ALA A 48 -5.51 5.59 5.45
N LEU A 49 -5.27 5.12 4.22
CA LEU A 49 -4.56 3.88 3.98
C LEU A 49 -3.12 3.97 4.49
N GLY A 50 -2.42 5.07 4.20
CA GLY A 50 -1.05 5.27 4.68
C GLY A 50 -0.95 5.25 6.21
N MET A 51 -1.84 5.98 6.88
CA MET A 51 -1.88 6.03 8.34
C MET A 51 -2.18 4.66 8.97
N ARG A 52 -2.99 3.82 8.31
CA ARG A 52 -3.28 2.46 8.79
C ARG A 52 -2.02 1.59 8.85
N TYR A 53 -1.12 1.73 7.89
CA TYR A 53 0.16 1.00 7.85
C TYR A 53 1.13 1.53 8.90
N VAL A 54 1.29 2.86 8.98
CA VAL A 54 2.10 3.49 10.04
C VAL A 54 1.63 3.04 11.42
N TYR A 55 0.33 3.08 11.70
CA TYR A 55 -0.24 2.64 12.98
C TYR A 55 -0.04 1.13 13.26
N ARG A 56 0.05 0.31 12.21
CA ARG A 56 0.23 -1.14 12.35
C ARG A 56 1.66 -1.49 12.71
N ASP A 57 2.59 -0.86 12.01
CA ASP A 57 3.94 -1.38 11.82
C ASP A 57 4.99 -0.51 12.53
N VAL A 58 4.69 0.75 12.87
CA VAL A 58 5.57 1.61 13.68
C VAL A 58 5.35 1.36 15.17
N PRO A 59 6.38 0.97 15.93
CA PRO A 59 6.28 0.78 17.38
C PRO A 59 5.92 2.08 18.12
N ALA A 60 5.18 1.96 19.22
CA ALA A 60 4.89 3.10 20.08
C ALA A 60 6.20 3.69 20.65
N GLY A 61 6.42 4.99 20.43
CA GLY A 61 7.64 5.67 20.89
C GLY A 61 8.86 5.43 20.01
N ALA A 62 8.69 4.91 18.79
CA ALA A 62 9.76 4.85 17.80
C ALA A 62 10.36 6.24 17.55
N ASP A 63 11.67 6.28 17.29
CA ASP A 63 12.34 7.50 16.84
C ASP A 63 11.77 7.88 15.47
N PRO A 64 11.21 9.09 15.29
CA PRO A 64 10.67 9.54 14.01
C PRO A 64 11.68 9.57 12.85
N LEU A 65 12.98 9.50 13.15
CA LEU A 65 14.05 9.44 12.15
C LEU A 65 14.81 8.10 12.19
N GLY A 66 14.34 7.15 13.00
CA GLY A 66 14.94 5.84 13.17
C GLY A 66 14.58 4.87 12.04
N PRO A 67 15.31 3.75 11.93
CA PRO A 67 15.06 2.73 10.91
C PRO A 67 13.71 1.98 11.10
N ASP A 68 13.08 2.12 12.26
CA ASP A 68 11.79 1.51 12.58
C ASP A 68 10.59 2.38 12.16
N ASP A 69 10.83 3.63 11.74
CA ASP A 69 9.78 4.50 11.19
C ASP A 69 9.47 4.13 9.73
N ILE A 70 8.20 4.32 9.34
CA ILE A 70 7.71 3.88 8.02
C ILE A 70 7.19 5.08 7.25
N LEU A 71 7.84 5.37 6.13
CA LEU A 71 7.34 6.31 5.15
C LEU A 71 6.31 5.62 4.25
N THR A 72 5.07 6.10 4.27
CA THR A 72 4.02 5.59 3.37
C THR A 72 3.66 6.59 2.28
N SER A 73 3.71 6.15 1.02
CA SER A 73 3.12 6.85 -0.12
C SER A 73 1.90 6.09 -0.60
N ALA A 74 0.72 6.67 -0.39
CA ALA A 74 -0.55 6.06 -0.74
C ALA A 74 -1.38 7.04 -1.58
N VAL A 75 -1.88 6.53 -2.70
CA VAL A 75 -2.67 7.30 -3.66
C VAL A 75 -4.16 7.09 -3.38
N GLY A 76 -4.95 8.15 -3.52
CA GLY A 76 -6.41 8.06 -3.40
C GLY A 76 -7.05 7.46 -4.66
N PRO A 77 -8.25 6.87 -4.56
CA PRO A 77 -8.91 6.16 -5.66
C PRO A 77 -9.29 7.09 -6.83
N LEU A 78 -9.44 8.39 -6.56
CA LEU A 78 -9.76 9.40 -7.58
C LEU A 78 -8.53 9.98 -8.29
N ALA A 79 -7.32 9.50 -7.99
CA ALA A 79 -6.11 10.04 -8.61
C ALA A 79 -5.96 9.59 -10.07
N GLU A 80 -6.47 8.40 -10.42
CA GLU A 80 -6.38 7.87 -11.80
C GLU A 80 -7.66 8.10 -12.62
N THR A 81 -8.68 8.72 -12.03
CA THR A 81 -9.91 9.06 -12.75
C THR A 81 -9.73 10.40 -13.49
N PRO A 82 -10.07 10.50 -14.80
CA PRO A 82 -10.07 11.76 -15.51
C PRO A 82 -10.92 12.81 -14.79
N LYS A 83 -10.33 13.97 -14.53
CA LYS A 83 -11.01 15.12 -13.92
C LYS A 83 -11.49 16.06 -15.04
N TYR A 84 -12.50 15.61 -15.78
CA TYR A 84 -13.17 16.32 -16.89
C TYR A 84 -12.29 16.62 -18.11
#